data_AF-A0A6A6V6S0-F1
#
_entry.id   AF-A0A6A6V6S0-F1
#
_cell.length_a   1.000
_cell.length_b   1.000
_cell.length_c   1.000
_cell.angle_alpha   90.00
_cell.angle_beta   90.00
_cell.angle_gamma   90.00
#
_symmetry.space_group_name_H-M   'P 1'
#
loop_
_entity.id
_entity.type
_entity.pdbx_description
1 polymer ?
#
loop_
_entity_poly.entity_id
_entity_poly.type
_entity_poly.pdbx_seq_one_letter_code
_entity_poly.pdbx_strand_id
1 'polypeptide(L)'
;MAGGNVIDERKANLPLPEDPPVASDFNSADARTVNVGSGGQESGLTHEGLNSTLREPAVGGASAQAGRQGKDGLDGIPNDAVTRDAKDKAGLAQTTGKDYGYPQKSDPSSGGQ
;
A
#
# COMPACT_ATOMS: atom_id res chain seq x y z
N MET A 1 13.09 18.27 -31.27
CA MET A 1 12.73 18.69 -29.90
C MET A 1 12.27 20.14 -29.97
N ALA A 2 10.98 20.40 -30.15
CA ALA A 2 10.44 21.75 -30.37
C ALA A 2 9.13 21.99 -29.58
N GLY A 3 8.93 21.27 -28.47
CA GLY A 3 7.71 21.33 -27.67
C GLY A 3 7.83 22.14 -26.37
N GLY A 4 9.05 22.36 -25.85
CA GLY A 4 9.26 23.06 -24.58
C GLY A 4 8.94 24.56 -24.67
N ASN A 5 9.48 25.23 -25.69
CA ASN A 5 9.40 26.70 -25.83
C ASN A 5 7.95 27.21 -25.97
N VAL A 6 7.09 26.47 -26.66
CA VAL A 6 5.68 26.85 -26.87
C VAL A 6 4.88 26.81 -25.56
N ILE A 7 5.21 25.88 -24.66
CA ILE A 7 4.52 25.76 -23.36
C ILE A 7 4.90 26.91 -22.44
N ASP A 8 6.16 27.32 -22.45
CA ASP A 8 6.63 28.43 -21.62
C ASP A 8 6.10 29.78 -22.10
N GLU A 9 6.04 30.00 -23.42
CA GLU A 9 5.40 31.18 -24.03
C GLU A 9 3.90 31.27 -23.70
N ARG A 10 3.20 30.13 -23.65
CA ARG A 10 1.77 30.08 -23.29
C ARG A 10 1.53 30.33 -21.80
N LYS A 11 2.40 29.82 -20.92
CA LYS A 11 2.33 30.06 -19.47
C LYS A 11 2.56 31.53 -19.11
N ALA A 12 3.50 32.18 -19.79
CA ALA A 12 3.84 33.58 -19.55
C ALA A 12 2.71 34.55 -19.95
N ASN A 13 1.85 34.16 -20.90
CA ASN A 13 0.72 34.96 -21.36
C ASN A 13 -0.60 34.66 -20.63
N LEU A 14 -0.57 33.84 -19.58
CA LEU A 14 -1.76 33.59 -18.77
C LEU A 14 -2.00 34.81 -17.86
N PRO A 15 -3.18 35.47 -17.92
CA PRO A 15 -3.47 36.58 -17.04
C PRO A 15 -3.38 36.13 -15.58
N LEU A 16 -2.74 36.97 -14.77
CA LEU A 16 -2.67 36.71 -13.33
C LEU A 16 -4.09 36.76 -12.77
N PRO A 17 -4.47 35.84 -11.87
CA PRO A 17 -5.73 35.95 -11.16
C PRO A 17 -5.79 37.28 -10.40
N GLU A 18 -6.85 38.04 -10.60
CA GLU A 18 -7.07 39.34 -9.92
C GLU A 18 -7.23 39.18 -8.41
N ASP A 19 -7.77 38.04 -7.98
CA ASP A 19 -7.94 37.70 -6.57
C ASP A 19 -6.81 36.77 -6.09
N PRO A 20 -6.21 37.04 -4.91
CA PRO A 20 -5.29 36.10 -4.30
C PRO A 20 -5.99 34.76 -4.09
N PRO A 21 -5.27 33.62 -4.16
CA PRO A 21 -5.87 32.33 -3.85
C PRO A 21 -6.44 32.40 -2.43
N VAL A 22 -7.77 32.37 -2.35
CA VAL A 22 -8.49 32.37 -1.09
C VAL A 22 -8.01 31.14 -0.31
N ALA A 23 -7.62 31.33 0.94
CA ALA A 23 -7.18 30.23 1.79
C ALA A 23 -8.24 29.13 1.77
N SER A 24 -7.81 27.87 1.61
CA SER A 24 -8.73 26.74 1.61
C SER A 24 -9.57 26.76 2.88
N ASP A 25 -10.86 27.05 2.73
CA ASP A 25 -11.88 26.75 3.72
C ASP A 25 -11.83 25.23 3.96
N PHE A 26 -11.68 24.78 5.21
CA PHE A 26 -11.71 23.35 5.54
C PHE A 26 -12.98 22.65 5.04
N ASN A 27 -14.07 23.39 4.82
CA ASN A 27 -15.26 22.86 4.15
C ASN A 27 -14.99 22.48 2.68
N SER A 28 -14.01 23.03 1.99
CA SER A 28 -13.62 22.61 0.62
C SER A 28 -12.86 21.28 0.57
N ALA A 29 -12.45 20.75 1.73
CA ALA A 29 -11.84 19.43 1.86
C ALA A 29 -12.85 18.36 2.33
N ASP A 30 -14.05 18.76 2.78
CA ASP A 30 -15.11 17.80 3.13
C ASP A 30 -15.67 17.18 1.85
N ALA A 31 -15.54 15.85 1.71
CA ALA A 31 -16.08 15.12 0.56
C ALA A 31 -17.60 15.27 0.39
N ARG A 32 -18.32 15.78 1.41
CA ARG A 32 -19.76 16.03 1.37
C ARG A 32 -20.15 17.34 0.69
N THR A 33 -19.23 18.31 0.60
CA THR A 33 -19.50 19.68 0.12
C THR A 33 -18.95 19.92 -1.28
N VAL A 34 -17.93 19.16 -1.68
CA VAL A 34 -17.44 19.13 -3.05
C VAL A 34 -18.17 18.03 -3.82
N ASN A 35 -18.51 18.28 -5.09
CA ASN A 35 -19.14 17.31 -6.01
C ASN A 35 -18.17 16.16 -6.40
N VAL A 36 -17.36 15.67 -5.46
CA VAL A 36 -16.72 14.36 -5.56
C VAL A 36 -17.81 13.33 -5.29
N GLY A 37 -18.64 13.11 -6.31
CA GLY A 37 -19.58 12.01 -6.30
C GLY A 37 -18.81 10.74 -5.93
N SER A 38 -19.31 10.00 -4.94
CA SER A 38 -18.99 8.60 -4.75
C SER A 38 -19.30 7.90 -6.08
N GLY A 39 -18.30 7.85 -6.97
CA GLY A 39 -18.42 7.44 -8.36
C GLY A 39 -18.66 5.94 -8.50
N GLY A 40 -19.74 5.43 -7.92
CA GLY A 40 -20.22 4.07 -8.10
C GLY A 40 -21.56 4.12 -8.81
N GLN A 41 -21.55 3.84 -10.11
CA GLN A 41 -22.72 3.61 -10.96
C GLN A 41 -23.83 2.84 -10.21
N GLU A 42 -25.00 3.47 -10.05
CA GLU A 42 -26.21 2.87 -9.47
C GLU A 42 -27.11 2.25 -10.55
N SER A 43 -26.58 1.98 -11.74
CA SER A 43 -27.31 1.15 -12.71
C SER A 43 -27.03 -0.32 -12.43
N GLY A 44 -28.09 -1.12 -12.29
CA GLY A 44 -28.03 -2.54 -11.97
C GLY A 44 -27.13 -3.31 -12.93
N LEU A 45 -25.93 -3.66 -12.46
CA LEU A 45 -25.01 -4.56 -13.16
C LEU A 45 -25.47 -6.01 -12.96
N THR A 46 -26.71 -6.29 -13.39
CA THR A 46 -27.30 -7.63 -13.41
C THR A 46 -26.83 -8.33 -14.67
N HIS A 47 -25.58 -8.77 -14.70
CA HIS A 47 -25.21 -9.90 -15.54
C HIS A 47 -24.68 -11.04 -14.69
N GLU A 48 -25.12 -12.24 -15.04
CA GLU A 48 -24.74 -13.50 -14.43
C GLU A 48 -23.20 -13.58 -14.34
N GLY A 49 -22.64 -13.39 -13.13
CA GLY A 49 -21.21 -13.48 -12.87
C GLY A 49 -20.55 -12.27 -12.17
N LEU A 50 -21.21 -11.10 -12.12
CA LEU A 50 -20.63 -9.91 -11.45
C LEU A 50 -21.04 -9.70 -9.99
N ASN A 51 -22.02 -10.46 -9.51
CA ASN A 51 -22.66 -10.22 -8.22
C ASN A 51 -21.67 -10.29 -7.04
N SER A 52 -20.56 -11.01 -7.20
CA SER A 52 -19.59 -11.31 -6.14
C SER A 52 -18.20 -10.69 -6.35
N THR A 53 -18.03 -9.82 -7.36
CA THR A 53 -16.73 -9.17 -7.64
C THR A 53 -16.78 -7.66 -7.58
N LEU A 54 -17.97 -7.07 -7.39
CA LEU A 54 -18.16 -5.62 -7.42
C LEU A 54 -18.27 -4.98 -6.04
N ARG A 55 -18.62 -5.76 -5.02
CA ARG A 55 -18.88 -5.27 -3.67
C ARG A 55 -17.95 -5.92 -2.63
N GLU A 56 -17.28 -6.97 -3.03
CA GLU A 56 -16.34 -7.75 -2.27
C GLU A 56 -14.95 -7.11 -2.42
N PRO A 57 -14.10 -7.18 -1.38
CA PRO A 57 -12.71 -6.81 -1.55
C PRO A 57 -12.13 -7.60 -2.74
N ALA A 58 -11.28 -6.98 -3.55
CA ALA A 58 -10.59 -7.60 -4.68
C ALA A 58 -9.56 -8.67 -4.26
N VAL A 59 -9.86 -9.45 -3.22
CA VAL A 59 -9.18 -10.67 -2.82
C VAL A 59 -9.78 -11.85 -3.61
N GLY A 60 -9.85 -11.69 -4.93
CA GLY A 60 -10.31 -12.72 -5.84
C GLY A 60 -9.27 -13.83 -5.94
N GLY A 61 -9.66 -15.05 -5.53
CA GLY A 61 -9.17 -16.31 -6.11
C GLY A 61 -7.71 -16.71 -5.93
N ALA A 62 -6.87 -15.92 -5.26
CA ALA A 62 -5.55 -16.36 -4.82
C ALA A 62 -5.60 -16.50 -3.29
N SER A 63 -5.28 -17.70 -2.81
CA SER A 63 -5.10 -18.06 -1.40
C SER A 63 -5.03 -16.87 -0.45
N ALA A 64 -5.97 -16.79 0.50
CA ALA A 64 -5.99 -15.83 1.61
C ALA A 64 -4.82 -16.04 2.60
N GLN A 65 -3.65 -16.38 2.09
CA GLN A 65 -2.37 -16.65 2.74
C GLN A 65 -1.30 -15.68 2.22
N ALA A 66 -1.70 -14.50 1.72
CA ALA A 66 -0.77 -13.45 1.28
C ALA A 66 -0.12 -12.69 2.46
N GLY A 67 -0.30 -13.15 3.71
CA GLY A 67 0.18 -12.48 4.91
C GLY A 67 0.72 -13.44 5.97
N ARG A 68 1.33 -12.87 7.01
CA ARG A 68 1.74 -13.62 8.21
C ARG A 68 0.47 -14.10 8.92
N GLN A 69 0.31 -15.42 9.06
CA GLN A 69 -0.79 -16.02 9.80
C GLN A 69 -0.34 -16.29 11.24
N GLY A 70 -1.08 -15.75 12.21
CA GLY A 70 -0.91 -16.11 13.62
C GLY A 70 -1.28 -17.56 13.85
N LYS A 71 -0.48 -18.28 14.64
CA LYS A 71 -0.76 -19.65 15.07
C LYS A 71 -1.02 -19.66 16.57
N ASP A 72 -2.17 -20.19 16.97
CA ASP A 72 -2.55 -20.35 18.37
C ASP A 72 -1.99 -21.65 18.98
N GLY A 73 -1.99 -21.74 20.31
CA GLY A 73 -1.56 -22.94 21.04
C GLY A 73 -0.06 -23.21 20.98
N LEU A 74 0.75 -22.16 20.83
CA LEU A 74 2.20 -22.25 20.93
C LEU A 74 2.64 -22.36 22.39
N ASP A 75 3.69 -23.14 22.66
CA ASP A 75 4.26 -23.32 24.01
C ASP A 75 4.95 -22.07 24.58
N GLY A 76 4.99 -20.98 23.81
CA GLY A 76 5.61 -19.72 24.18
C GLY A 76 5.35 -18.62 23.15
N ILE A 77 5.90 -17.43 23.41
CA ILE A 77 5.85 -16.30 22.46
C ILE A 77 6.55 -16.74 21.16
N PRO A 78 5.95 -16.51 19.98
CA PRO A 78 6.59 -16.83 18.71
C PRO A 78 7.87 -16.00 18.50
N ASN A 79 8.92 -16.62 17.96
CA ASN A 79 10.25 -16.02 17.85
C ASN A 79 10.31 -14.80 16.92
N ASP A 80 9.34 -14.62 16.02
CA ASP A 80 9.21 -13.47 15.14
C ASP A 80 8.46 -12.27 15.77
N ALA A 81 7.90 -12.45 16.97
CA ALA A 81 7.31 -11.34 17.74
C ALA A 81 8.35 -10.57 18.59
N VAL A 82 9.58 -11.09 18.69
CA VAL A 82 10.67 -10.46 19.46
C VAL A 82 11.73 -9.86 18.54
N THR A 83 12.67 -9.11 19.13
CA THR A 83 13.80 -8.54 18.37
C THR A 83 14.69 -9.64 17.79
N ARG A 84 15.41 -9.31 16.72
CA ARG A 84 16.29 -10.26 16.02
C ARG A 84 17.35 -10.89 16.93
N ASP A 85 17.86 -10.15 17.92
CA ASP A 85 18.85 -10.63 18.89
C ASP A 85 18.26 -11.57 19.95
N ALA A 86 16.93 -11.55 20.13
CA ALA A 86 16.22 -12.32 21.13
C ALA A 86 15.53 -13.57 20.57
N LYS A 87 15.37 -13.68 19.24
CA LYS A 87 14.62 -14.77 18.57
C LYS A 87 15.15 -16.19 18.85
N ASP A 88 16.43 -16.31 19.24
CA ASP A 88 17.11 -17.59 19.50
C ASP A 88 17.19 -17.94 21.00
N LYS A 89 16.49 -17.19 21.85
CA LYS A 89 16.45 -17.45 23.30
C LYS A 89 15.50 -18.60 23.65
N ALA A 90 15.82 -19.28 24.76
CA ALA A 90 14.98 -20.34 25.31
C ALA A 90 13.59 -19.81 25.70
N GLY A 91 12.56 -20.64 25.53
CA GLY A 91 11.16 -20.29 25.86
C GLY A 91 10.38 -19.61 24.74
N LEU A 92 10.96 -19.48 23.55
CA LEU A 92 10.27 -18.99 22.35
C LEU A 92 9.85 -20.14 21.43
N ALA A 93 8.68 -20.01 20.81
CA ALA A 93 8.22 -20.94 19.79
C ALA A 93 8.86 -20.59 18.44
N GLN A 94 9.50 -21.56 17.79
CA GLN A 94 10.10 -21.37 16.47
C GLN A 94 9.01 -21.33 15.40
N THR A 95 8.67 -20.13 14.92
CA THR A 95 7.65 -19.90 13.88
C THR A 95 8.26 -19.46 12.54
N THR A 96 9.54 -19.10 12.53
CA THR A 96 10.30 -18.83 11.30
C THR A 96 10.68 -20.13 10.59
N GLY A 97 10.68 -20.10 9.25
CA GLY A 97 11.20 -21.21 8.44
C GLY A 97 12.69 -21.47 8.69
N LYS A 98 13.18 -22.63 8.23
CA LYS A 98 14.60 -22.99 8.30
C LYS A 98 15.43 -21.90 7.64
N ASP A 99 16.39 -21.35 8.39
CA ASP A 99 17.40 -20.45 7.83
C ASP A 99 18.34 -21.30 6.97
N TYR A 100 18.34 -21.05 5.66
CA TYR A 100 19.26 -21.71 4.72
C TYR A 100 20.59 -20.98 4.61
N GLY A 101 20.77 -19.88 5.34
CA GLY A 101 21.94 -19.02 5.27
C GLY A 101 22.13 -18.41 3.88
N TYR A 102 23.20 -17.62 3.73
CA TYR A 102 23.67 -17.24 2.41
C TYR A 102 24.57 -18.35 1.86
N PRO A 103 24.50 -18.68 0.55
CA PRO A 103 25.55 -19.49 -0.06
C PRO A 103 26.89 -18.80 0.19
N GLN A 104 27.94 -19.54 0.55
CA GLN A 104 29.23 -19.00 1.04
C GLN A 104 29.83 -17.86 0.20
N LYS A 105 29.49 -17.78 -1.10
CA LYS A 105 29.92 -16.72 -2.03
C LYS A 105 29.05 -15.45 -2.04
N SER A 106 28.00 -15.39 -1.23
CA SER A 106 27.00 -14.31 -1.22
C SER A 106 26.64 -13.90 0.20
N ASP A 107 27.50 -14.20 1.18
CA ASP A 107 27.32 -13.73 2.55
C ASP A 107 27.69 -12.22 2.63
N PRO A 108 26.71 -11.32 2.82
CA PRO A 108 26.98 -9.89 2.92
C PRO A 108 27.76 -9.52 4.18
N SER A 109 27.83 -10.40 5.19
CA SER A 109 28.66 -10.19 6.39
C SER A 109 30.16 -10.34 6.10
N SER A 110 30.53 -10.96 4.97
CA SER A 110 31.93 -11.10 4.54
C SER A 110 32.39 -9.95 3.62
N GLY A 111 31.47 -9.05 3.24
CA GLY A 111 31.75 -7.90 2.39
C GLY A 111 32.21 -6.68 3.17
N GLY A 112 33.41 -6.75 3.75
CA GLY A 112 34.03 -5.62 4.45
C GLY A 112 35.45 -5.92 4.89
N GLN A 113 36.40 -5.67 3.98
CA GLN A 113 37.77 -5.25 4.32
C GLN A 113 37.85 -3.75 4.04
#